data_AF-A0A519QK62-F1
#
_entry.id   AF-A0A519QK62-F1
#
_cell.length_a   1.000
_cell.length_b   1.000
_cell.length_c   1.000
_cell.angle_alpha   90.00
_cell.angle_beta   90.00
_cell.angle_gamma   90.00
#
_symmetry.space_group_name_H-M   'P 1'
#
loop_
_entity.id
_entity.type
_entity.pdbx_description
1 polymer ?
#
loop_
_entity_poly.entity_id
_entity_poly.type
_entity_poly.pdbx_seq_one_letter_code
_entity_poly.pdbx_strand_id
1 'polypeptide(L)'
;MIGKITIGKSFKGCIAYCLNDKTQQKNEQVIKDRSEVLMFNKCFGNEKELVQQFYEVKQLNNKLAKPVLHITLSLSPGENLSKDKLMEMSEHCA
;
A
#
# COMPACT_ATOMS: atom_id res chain seq x y z
N MET A 1 -13.68 -5.42 18.19
CA MET A 1 -13.04 -4.99 16.92
C MET A 1 -13.30 -3.51 16.68
N ILE A 2 -12.26 -2.67 16.60
CA ILE A 2 -12.39 -1.23 16.29
C ILE A 2 -11.81 -1.00 14.90
N GLY A 3 -12.60 -0.44 13.98
CA GLY A 3 -12.15 -0.04 12.66
C GLY A 3 -11.79 1.45 12.62
N LYS A 4 -10.65 1.79 12.02
CA LYS A 4 -10.28 3.18 11.72
C LYS A 4 -10.16 3.33 10.21
N ILE A 5 -10.90 4.30 9.66
CA ILE A 5 -10.79 4.70 8.25
C ILE A 5 -10.02 6.01 8.19
N THR A 6 -8.97 6.06 7.36
CA THR A 6 -8.19 7.27 7.13
C THR A 6 -7.96 7.45 5.63
N ILE A 7 -8.05 8.68 5.15
CA ILE A 7 -7.73 9.02 3.77
C ILE A 7 -6.28 9.53 3.71
N GLY A 8 -5.47 8.89 2.87
CA GLY A 8 -4.08 9.26 2.64
C GLY A 8 -3.96 10.62 1.96
N LYS A 9 -2.96 11.40 2.38
CA LYS A 9 -2.69 12.75 1.85
C LYS A 9 -1.82 12.76 0.58
N SER A 10 -1.17 11.63 0.28
CA SER A 10 -0.19 11.47 -0.80
C SER A 10 -0.18 10.03 -1.31
N PHE A 11 0.22 9.86 -2.58
CA PHE A 11 0.48 8.56 -3.20
C PHE A 11 1.81 7.93 -2.78
N LYS A 12 2.73 8.68 -2.14
CA LYS A 12 4.10 8.22 -1.84
C LYS A 12 4.14 6.84 -1.19
N GLY A 13 3.37 6.63 -0.13
CA GLY A 13 3.35 5.34 0.57
C GLY A 13 2.78 4.20 -0.29
N CYS A 14 1.80 4.49 -1.14
CA CYS A 14 1.22 3.52 -2.07
C CYS A 14 2.22 3.15 -3.17
N ILE A 15 2.87 4.14 -3.78
CA ILE A 15 3.91 3.92 -4.80
C ILE A 15 5.06 3.11 -4.20
N ALA A 16 5.60 3.51 -3.05
CA ALA A 16 6.63 2.75 -2.37
C ALA A 16 6.18 1.32 -2.02
N TYR A 17 4.91 1.12 -1.63
CA TYR A 17 4.36 -0.20 -1.37
C TYR A 17 4.29 -1.06 -2.65
N CYS A 18 3.97 -0.47 -3.79
CA CYS A 18 3.90 -1.19 -5.05
C CYS A 18 5.28 -1.53 -5.63
N LEU A 19 6.25 -0.62 -5.48
CA LEU A 19 7.57 -0.74 -6.12
C LEU A 19 8.60 -1.51 -5.30
N ASN A 20 8.51 -1.47 -3.97
CA ASN A 20 9.52 -2.10 -3.12
C ASN A 20 9.10 -3.52 -2.69
N ASP A 21 10.07 -4.43 -2.71
CA ASP A 21 9.95 -5.79 -2.22
C ASP A 21 9.47 -5.84 -0.76
N LYS A 22 8.83 -6.95 -0.38
CA LYS A 22 8.34 -7.18 0.98
C LYS A 22 9.30 -8.07 1.74
N THR A 23 9.83 -7.55 2.83
CA THR A 23 10.69 -8.30 3.76
C THR A 23 9.90 -8.71 5.00
N GLN A 24 10.13 -9.92 5.50
CA GLN A 24 9.70 -10.32 6.84
C GLN A 24 10.76 -9.96 7.89
N GLN A 25 10.41 -10.07 9.18
CA GLN A 25 11.24 -9.70 10.36
C GLN A 25 12.61 -10.41 10.48
N LYS A 26 13.07 -11.13 9.45
CA LYS A 26 14.39 -11.77 9.36
C LYS A 26 15.14 -11.46 8.05
N ASN A 27 14.80 -10.35 7.37
CA ASN A 27 15.32 -10.02 6.03
C ASN A 27 15.05 -11.06 4.94
N GLU A 28 14.18 -12.03 5.20
CA GLU A 28 13.69 -12.96 4.18
C GLU A 28 12.73 -12.19 3.26
N GLN A 29 13.13 -12.02 2.00
CA GLN A 29 12.26 -11.49 0.95
C GLN A 29 11.14 -12.49 0.68
N VAL A 30 9.90 -12.04 0.90
CA VAL A 30 8.70 -12.87 0.74
C VAL A 30 8.19 -12.86 -0.69
N ILE A 31 8.43 -11.76 -1.40
CA ILE A 31 8.07 -11.58 -2.80
C ILE A 31 9.27 -10.91 -3.47
N LYS A 32 9.78 -11.57 -4.51
CA LYS A 32 10.92 -11.12 -5.31
C LYS A 32 10.44 -10.76 -6.71
N ASP A 33 11.13 -9.81 -7.36
CA ASP A 33 10.92 -9.45 -8.76
C ASP A 33 9.46 -9.06 -9.07
N ARG A 34 8.82 -8.29 -8.16
CA ARG A 34 7.50 -7.72 -8.48
C ARG A 34 7.62 -6.95 -9.77
N SER A 35 6.80 -7.33 -10.77
CA SER A 35 6.71 -6.62 -12.04
C SER A 35 6.54 -5.14 -11.71
N GLU A 36 7.55 -4.32 -12.05
CA GLU A 36 7.49 -2.90 -11.75
C GLU A 36 6.18 -2.38 -12.33
N VAL A 37 5.30 -1.88 -11.46
CA VAL A 37 4.06 -1.21 -11.87
C VAL A 37 4.36 -0.16 -12.94
N LEU A 38 5.58 0.37 -12.95
CA LEU A 38 6.12 1.33 -13.90
C LEU A 38 6.24 0.75 -15.31
N MET A 39 6.92 -0.40 -15.42
CA MET A 39 7.08 -1.08 -16.71
C MET A 39 5.73 -1.51 -17.28
N PHE A 40 4.82 -2.01 -16.43
CA PHE A 40 3.50 -2.46 -16.87
C PHE A 40 2.58 -1.32 -17.33
N ASN A 41 2.64 -0.16 -16.67
CA ASN A 41 1.83 1.01 -17.02
C ASN A 41 2.49 1.96 -18.02
N LYS A 42 3.66 1.59 -18.59
CA LYS A 42 4.50 2.48 -19.41
C LYS A 42 4.79 3.82 -18.72
N CYS A 43 4.87 3.81 -17.39
CA CYS A 43 5.26 4.98 -16.63
C CYS A 43 6.78 5.09 -16.67
N PHE A 44 7.28 6.25 -17.07
CA PHE A 44 8.71 6.54 -17.12
C PHE A 44 9.18 7.18 -15.81
N GLY A 45 10.39 6.86 -15.40
CA GLY A 45 11.05 7.46 -14.23
C GLY A 45 11.10 6.56 -13.00
N ASN A 46 11.83 7.01 -11.99
CA ASN A 46 12.01 6.32 -10.71
C ASN A 46 10.92 6.70 -9.68
N GLU A 47 10.90 6.03 -8.51
CA GLU A 47 9.92 6.27 -7.44
C GLU A 47 9.72 7.76 -7.12
N LYS A 48 10.80 8.54 -7.01
CA LYS A 48 10.71 9.97 -6.67
C LYS A 48 10.04 10.77 -7.78
N GLU A 49 10.37 10.49 -9.03
CA GLU A 49 9.81 11.17 -10.20
C GLU A 49 8.31 10.90 -10.31
N LEU A 50 7.87 9.67 -10.05
CA LEU A 50 6.45 9.32 -10.08
C LEU A 50 5.67 9.99 -8.96
N VAL A 51 6.23 10.01 -7.74
CA VAL A 51 5.61 10.72 -6.62
C VAL A 51 5.42 12.20 -6.97
N GLN A 52 6.41 12.81 -7.62
CA GLN A 52 6.36 14.19 -8.07
C GLN A 52 5.29 14.40 -9.16
N GLN A 53 5.26 13.56 -10.19
CA GLN A 53 4.26 13.61 -11.26
C GLN A 53 2.83 13.46 -10.71
N PHE A 54 2.60 12.52 -9.79
CA PHE A 54 1.30 12.37 -9.12
C PHE A 54 0.94 13.60 -8.28
N TYR A 55 1.92 14.25 -7.67
CA TYR A 55 1.70 15.50 -6.94
C TYR A 55 1.27 16.64 -7.88
N GLU A 56 1.91 16.76 -9.04
CA GLU A 56 1.57 17.76 -10.06
C GLU A 56 0.16 17.53 -10.62
N VAL A 57 -0.18 16.30 -10.99
CA VAL A 57 -1.53 15.94 -11.45
C VAL A 57 -2.58 16.24 -10.37
N LYS A 58 -2.26 16.00 -9.10
CA LYS A 58 -3.13 16.36 -7.96
C LYS A 58 -3.38 17.87 -7.88
N GLN A 59 -2.38 18.72 -8.16
CA GLN A 59 -2.57 20.18 -8.17
C GLN A 59 -3.52 20.63 -9.29
N LEU A 60 -3.48 19.94 -10.43
CA LEU A 60 -4.33 20.21 -11.58
C LEU A 60 -5.76 19.66 -11.41
N ASN A 61 -5.92 18.56 -10.67
CA ASN A 61 -7.21 17.93 -10.40
C ASN A 61 -7.34 17.54 -8.93
N ASN A 62 -7.96 18.41 -8.14
CA ASN A 62 -8.19 18.21 -6.71
C ASN A 62 -9.01 16.95 -6.37
N LYS A 63 -9.76 16.36 -7.32
CA LYS A 63 -10.45 15.08 -7.09
C LYS A 63 -9.46 13.93 -6.87
N LEU A 64 -8.24 14.04 -7.40
CA LEU A 64 -7.17 13.07 -7.25
C LEU A 64 -6.31 13.33 -5.99
N ALA A 65 -6.65 14.35 -5.20
CA ALA A 65 -5.87 14.75 -4.03
C ALA A 65 -5.93 13.78 -2.85
N LYS A 66 -6.93 12.88 -2.84
CA LYS A 66 -7.27 11.96 -1.76
C LYS A 66 -7.31 10.50 -2.28
N PRO A 67 -6.15 9.95 -2.66
CA PRO A 67 -6.14 8.79 -3.54
C PRO A 67 -6.10 7.43 -2.85
N VAL A 68 -5.74 7.40 -1.57
CA VAL A 68 -5.49 6.14 -0.85
C VAL A 68 -6.47 6.07 0.32
N LEU A 69 -7.22 4.97 0.38
CA LEU A 69 -8.05 4.62 1.52
C LEU A 69 -7.24 3.68 2.42
N HIS A 70 -7.02 4.07 3.66
CA HIS A 70 -6.47 3.20 4.69
C HIS A 70 -7.61 2.72 5.58
N ILE A 71 -7.80 1.40 5.62
CA ILE A 71 -8.69 0.72 6.55
C ILE A 71 -7.80 -0.03 7.53
N THR A 72 -7.89 0.30 8.82
CA THR A 72 -7.19 -0.40 9.89
C THR A 72 -8.22 -1.11 10.76
N LEU A 73 -8.06 -2.41 10.95
CA LEU A 73 -8.89 -3.22 11.82
C LEU A 73 -8.06 -3.62 13.03
N SER A 74 -8.54 -3.26 14.22
CA SER A 74 -7.93 -3.69 15.48
C SER A 74 -8.72 -4.86 16.07
N LEU A 75 -8.01 -5.90 16.47
CA LEU A 75 -8.56 -7.01 17.25
C LEU A 75 -9.10 -6.53 18.59
N SER A 76 -9.95 -7.34 19.20
CA SER A 76 -10.49 -7.01 20.51
C SER A 76 -9.37 -7.01 21.57
N PRO A 77 -9.44 -6.20 22.62
CA PRO A 77 -8.40 -6.19 23.65
C PRO A 77 -8.14 -7.60 24.21
N GLY A 78 -6.89 -8.04 24.23
CA GLY A 78 -6.48 -9.37 24.69
C GLY A 78 -6.54 -10.48 23.63
N GLU A 79 -7.13 -10.20 22.47
CA GLU A 79 -7.17 -11.13 21.34
C GLU A 79 -5.86 -11.08 20.55
N ASN A 80 -5.16 -12.21 20.49
CA ASN A 80 -3.94 -12.38 19.69
C ASN A 80 -4.18 -13.48 18.66
N LEU A 81 -4.24 -13.11 17.38
CA LEU A 81 -4.36 -14.09 16.29
C LEU A 81 -2.98 -14.45 15.76
N SER A 82 -2.80 -15.74 15.42
CA SER A 82 -1.61 -16.18 14.70
C SER A 82 -1.58 -15.57 13.30
N LYS A 83 -0.37 -15.44 12.74
CA LYS A 83 -0.19 -14.94 11.38
C LYS A 83 -0.95 -15.76 10.36
N ASP A 84 -0.99 -17.08 10.51
CA ASP A 84 -1.73 -17.98 9.62
C ASP A 84 -3.23 -17.69 9.65
N LYS A 85 -3.78 -17.44 10.84
CA LYS A 85 -5.20 -17.08 10.96
C LYS A 85 -5.51 -15.72 10.33
N LEU A 86 -4.60 -14.75 10.46
CA LEU A 86 -4.73 -13.46 9.78
C LEU A 86 -4.66 -13.60 8.25
N MET A 87 -3.85 -14.52 7.72
CA MET A 87 -3.78 -14.82 6.29
C MET A 87 -5.07 -15.49 5.80
N GLU A 88 -5.56 -16.51 6.50
CA GLU A 88 -6.85 -17.17 6.23
C GLU A 88 -7.99 -16.14 6.19
N MET A 89 -8.06 -15.25 7.18
CA MET A 89 -9.06 -14.18 7.20
C MET A 89 -8.98 -13.28 5.97
N SER A 90 -7.77 -13.01 5.46
CA SER A 90 -7.57 -12.16 4.28
C SER A 90 -8.07 -12.82 2.99
N GLU A 91 -7.98 -14.14 2.87
CA GLU A 91 -8.50 -14.89 1.71
C GLU A 91 -10.02 -14.79 1.58
N HIS A 92 -10.72 -14.67 2.71
CA HIS A 92 -12.17 -14.48 2.75
C HIS A 92 -12.63 -13.02 2.55
N CYS A 93 -11.70 -12.07 2.39
CA CYS A 93 -12.00 -10.64 2.23
C CYS A 93 -11.93 -10.12 0.78
N ALA A 94 -11.91 -11.01 -0.22
CA ALA A 94 -11.85 -10.67 -1.64
C ALA A 94 -13.19 -10.85 -2.37
#